data_AF-A0A1Q8CYG7-F1
#
_entry.id   AF-A0A1Q8CYG7-F1
#
_cell.length_a   1.000
_cell.length_b   1.000
_cell.length_c   1.000
_cell.angle_alpha   90.00
_cell.angle_beta   90.00
_cell.angle_gamma   90.00
#
_symmetry.space_group_name_H-M   'P 1'
#
loop_
_entity.id
_entity.type
_entity.pdbx_description
1 polymer ?
#
loop_
_entity_poly.entity_id
_entity_poly.type
_entity_poly.pdbx_seq_one_letter_code
_entity_poly.pdbx_strand_id
1 'polypeptide(L)'
;MLSDGSTAQATAHRLVHCVLDSDPDGLTTALETVVDQGDQLRPYVRAVVAELIQVASQAVRDNAGGAPADTAFAVDLRDDDDTKVSIDDLAPPVRATIRALLADLNGHAEDVEFQLDLAVRQLDPLTGLDTVRRALTMTIALLQWTRSDT
;
A
#
# COMPACT_ATOMS: atom_id res chain seq x y z
N MET A 1 -0.78 -24.80 6.82
CA MET A 1 0.03 -23.89 5.98
C MET A 1 -0.68 -22.53 5.85
N LEU A 2 -1.08 -21.94 6.98
CA LEU A 2 -1.85 -20.68 7.09
C LEU A 2 -0.96 -19.55 7.68
N SER A 3 0.37 -19.72 7.66
CA SER A 3 1.27 -19.00 8.56
C SER A 3 1.91 -17.73 7.96
N ASP A 4 2.02 -17.61 6.63
CA ASP A 4 2.72 -16.47 6.00
C ASP A 4 1.81 -15.25 5.74
N GLY A 5 0.52 -15.48 5.44
CA GLY A 5 -0.44 -14.39 5.27
C GLY A 5 -0.73 -13.65 6.58
N SER A 6 -0.81 -14.39 7.70
CA SER A 6 -1.06 -13.83 9.03
C SER A 6 0.13 -13.01 9.55
N THR A 7 1.37 -13.37 9.21
CA THR A 7 2.56 -12.61 9.62
C THR A 7 2.76 -11.35 8.78
N ALA A 8 2.51 -11.41 7.47
CA ALA A 8 2.55 -10.22 6.61
C ALA A 8 1.50 -9.17 7.03
N GLN A 9 0.28 -9.62 7.35
CA GLN A 9 -0.76 -8.75 7.89
C GLN A 9 -0.34 -8.08 9.20
N ALA A 10 0.19 -8.86 10.15
CA ALA A 10 0.67 -8.32 11.42
C ALA A 10 1.78 -7.28 11.23
N THR A 11 2.69 -7.52 10.28
CA THR A 11 3.74 -6.56 9.92
C THR A 11 3.16 -5.27 9.33
N ALA A 12 2.21 -5.35 8.39
CA ALA A 12 1.56 -4.18 7.82
C ALA A 12 0.85 -3.33 8.90
N HIS A 13 0.09 -3.97 9.80
CA HIS A 13 -0.58 -3.26 10.89
C HIS A 13 0.42 -2.62 11.86
N ARG A 14 1.51 -3.33 12.19
CA ARG A 14 2.59 -2.78 13.02
C ARG A 14 3.24 -1.56 12.38
N LEU A 15 3.54 -1.62 11.08
CA LEU A 15 4.09 -0.48 10.33
C LEU A 15 3.19 0.75 10.42
N VAL A 16 1.87 0.57 10.23
CA VAL A 16 0.90 1.66 10.35
C VAL A 16 0.86 2.21 11.77
N HIS A 17 0.75 1.36 12.79
CA HIS A 17 0.71 1.80 14.19
C HIS A 17 1.98 2.55 14.58
N CYS A 18 3.18 2.04 14.25
CA CYS A 18 4.42 2.71 14.60
C CYS A 18 4.54 4.10 13.98
N VAL A 19 4.05 4.30 12.73
CA VAL A 19 4.04 5.65 12.13
C VAL A 19 3.02 6.56 12.82
N LEU A 20 1.82 6.07 13.12
CA LEU A 20 0.78 6.87 13.78
C LEU A 20 1.17 7.27 15.23
N ASP A 21 1.85 6.39 15.94
CA ASP A 21 2.27 6.59 17.33
C ASP A 21 3.65 7.27 17.44
N SER A 22 4.28 7.61 16.31
CA SER A 22 5.65 8.18 16.27
C SER A 22 6.68 7.30 17.01
N ASP A 23 6.61 5.99 16.79
CA ASP A 23 7.50 4.96 17.35
C ASP A 23 8.58 4.55 16.33
N PRO A 24 9.75 5.23 16.30
CA PRO A 24 10.80 4.95 15.33
C PRO A 24 11.51 3.61 15.57
N ASP A 25 11.59 3.15 16.83
CA ASP A 25 12.27 1.90 17.18
C ASP A 25 11.43 0.70 16.75
N GLY A 26 10.11 0.77 16.98
CA GLY A 26 9.16 -0.23 16.48
C GLY A 26 9.09 -0.24 14.96
N LEU A 27 9.14 0.93 14.30
CA LEU A 27 9.18 1.02 12.84
C LEU A 27 10.44 0.36 12.26
N THR A 28 11.61 0.62 12.85
CA THR A 28 12.87 -0.01 12.44
C THR A 28 12.78 -1.53 12.54
N THR A 29 12.30 -2.04 13.67
CA THR A 29 12.14 -3.49 13.89
C THR A 29 11.17 -4.12 12.87
N ALA A 30 10.08 -3.42 12.54
CA ALA A 30 9.11 -3.89 11.56
C ALA A 30 9.69 -3.92 10.13
N LEU A 31 10.53 -2.94 9.78
CA LEU A 31 11.22 -2.92 8.48
C LEU A 31 12.32 -3.99 8.39
N GLU A 32 13.05 -4.26 9.48
CA GLU A 32 14.00 -5.39 9.55
C GLU A 32 13.29 -6.72 9.27
N THR A 33 12.10 -6.91 9.86
CA THR A 33 11.26 -8.10 9.60
C THR A 33 10.94 -8.26 8.11
N VAL A 34 10.75 -7.17 7.36
CA VAL A 34 10.48 -7.22 5.92
C VAL A 34 11.69 -7.70 5.12
N VAL A 35 12.91 -7.29 5.47
CA VAL A 35 14.12 -7.66 4.70
C VAL A 35 14.71 -9.01 5.09
N ASP A 36 14.47 -9.48 6.31
CA ASP A 36 15.01 -10.74 6.84
C ASP A 36 14.36 -12.00 6.26
N GLN A 37 13.49 -11.84 5.25
CA GLN A 37 12.72 -12.93 4.65
C GLN A 37 13.52 -13.82 3.68
N GLY A 38 14.74 -13.41 3.29
CA GLY A 38 15.60 -14.18 2.38
C GLY A 38 14.89 -14.55 1.07
N ASP A 39 14.80 -15.84 0.75
CA ASP A 39 14.12 -16.34 -0.46
C ASP A 39 12.60 -16.06 -0.48
N GLN A 40 11.99 -15.77 0.67
CA GLN A 40 10.58 -15.40 0.81
C GLN A 40 10.32 -13.91 0.70
N LEU A 41 11.36 -13.08 0.46
CA LEU A 41 11.23 -11.62 0.39
C LEU A 41 10.12 -11.17 -0.55
N ARG A 42 10.08 -11.70 -1.77
CA ARG A 42 9.10 -11.29 -2.77
C ARG A 42 7.65 -11.61 -2.38
N PRO A 43 7.27 -12.88 -2.09
CA PRO A 43 5.91 -13.19 -1.67
C PRO A 43 5.53 -12.48 -0.37
N TYR A 44 6.48 -12.27 0.55
CA TYR A 44 6.22 -11.56 1.80
C TYR A 44 5.96 -10.06 1.58
N VAL A 45 6.83 -9.35 0.85
CA VAL A 45 6.62 -7.93 0.51
C VAL A 45 5.31 -7.73 -0.24
N ARG A 46 4.99 -8.64 -1.16
CA ARG A 46 3.70 -8.62 -1.87
C ARG A 46 2.52 -8.67 -0.90
N ALA A 47 2.54 -9.60 0.05
CA ALA A 47 1.47 -9.75 1.04
C ALA A 47 1.38 -8.54 1.98
N VAL A 48 2.51 -7.97 2.42
CA VAL A 48 2.54 -6.73 3.23
C VAL A 48 1.93 -5.57 2.46
N VAL A 49 2.31 -5.38 1.18
CA VAL A 49 1.77 -4.31 0.32
C VAL A 49 0.28 -4.50 0.07
N ALA A 50 -0.17 -5.74 -0.14
CA ALA A 50 -1.60 -6.05 -0.29
C ALA A 50 -2.41 -5.63 0.94
N GLU A 51 -1.94 -5.96 2.15
CA GLU A 51 -2.61 -5.55 3.39
C GLU A 51 -2.60 -4.02 3.55
N LEU A 52 -1.49 -3.34 3.25
CA LEU A 52 -1.42 -1.88 3.30
C LEU A 52 -2.41 -1.21 2.34
N ILE A 53 -2.60 -1.79 1.15
CA ILE A 53 -3.61 -1.34 0.18
C ILE A 53 -5.02 -1.55 0.72
N GLN A 54 -5.32 -2.70 1.35
CA GLN A 54 -6.63 -2.95 1.95
C GLN A 54 -6.95 -1.97 3.08
N VAL A 55 -5.97 -1.67 3.95
CA VAL A 55 -6.13 -0.65 5.00
C VAL A 55 -6.42 0.72 4.38
N ALA A 56 -5.69 1.09 3.32
CA ALA A 56 -5.87 2.36 2.63
C ALA A 56 -7.24 2.46 1.93
N SER A 57 -7.64 1.41 1.22
CA SER A 57 -8.89 1.40 0.48
C SER A 57 -10.11 1.39 1.40
N GLN A 58 -10.03 0.67 2.52
CA GLN A 58 -11.08 0.68 3.54
C GLN A 58 -11.25 2.09 4.12
N ALA A 59 -10.16 2.78 4.46
CA ALA A 59 -10.23 4.15 4.95
C ALA A 59 -10.95 5.08 3.96
N VAL A 60 -10.60 5.00 2.67
CA VAL A 60 -11.26 5.79 1.61
C VAL A 60 -12.74 5.46 1.50
N ARG A 61 -13.13 4.19 1.53
CA ARG A 61 -14.54 3.76 1.47
C ARG A 61 -15.33 4.25 2.68
N ASP A 62 -14.75 4.17 3.88
CA ASP A 62 -15.38 4.64 5.11
C ASP A 62 -15.66 6.15 5.04
N ASN A 63 -14.71 6.94 4.53
CA ASN A 63 -14.88 8.39 4.36
C ASN A 63 -15.87 8.75 3.23
N ALA A 64 -15.93 7.94 2.17
CA ALA A 64 -16.88 8.14 1.08
C ALA A 64 -18.35 7.92 1.49
N GLY A 65 -18.61 7.37 2.69
CA GLY A 65 -19.84 7.57 3.47
C GLY A 65 -21.16 7.60 2.70
N GLY A 66 -21.55 6.48 2.08
CA GLY A 66 -22.86 6.38 1.41
C GLY A 66 -22.87 6.78 -0.07
N ALA A 67 -21.70 6.88 -0.71
CA ALA A 67 -21.59 6.96 -2.15
C ALA A 67 -22.38 5.81 -2.82
N PRO A 68 -23.11 6.06 -3.93
CA PRO A 68 -23.83 5.02 -4.66
C PRO A 68 -22.94 3.82 -4.99
N ALA A 69 -23.51 2.62 -5.07
CA ALA A 69 -22.77 1.40 -5.38
C ALA A 69 -21.97 1.46 -6.70
N ASP A 70 -22.35 2.36 -7.62
CA ASP A 70 -21.70 2.59 -8.91
C ASP A 70 -20.67 3.75 -8.89
N THR A 71 -20.22 4.17 -7.71
CA THR A 71 -19.22 5.24 -7.60
C THR A 71 -17.86 4.74 -8.05
N ALA A 72 -17.34 5.35 -9.12
CA ALA A 72 -15.99 5.10 -9.60
C ALA A 72 -14.98 5.93 -8.79
N PHE A 73 -13.97 5.27 -8.23
CA PHE A 73 -12.84 5.93 -7.60
C PHE A 73 -11.74 6.20 -8.63
N ALA A 74 -11.25 7.43 -8.66
CA ALA A 74 -10.14 7.88 -9.49
C ALA A 74 -9.10 8.61 -8.63
N VAL A 75 -7.87 8.70 -9.15
CA VAL A 75 -6.77 9.41 -8.49
C VAL A 75 -6.39 10.65 -9.30
N ASP A 76 -6.20 11.78 -8.64
CA ASP A 76 -5.52 12.95 -9.19
C ASP A 76 -4.08 12.94 -8.67
N LEU A 77 -3.12 12.75 -9.58
CA LEU A 77 -1.70 12.65 -9.23
C LEU A 77 -1.02 13.99 -9.53
N ARG A 78 -0.22 14.44 -8.57
CA ARG A 78 0.53 15.69 -8.67
C ARG A 78 1.97 15.50 -8.21
N ASP A 79 2.87 16.27 -8.80
CA ASP A 79 4.25 16.36 -8.34
C ASP A 79 4.42 17.42 -7.23
N ASP A 80 5.67 17.64 -6.82
CA ASP A 80 6.03 18.58 -5.75
C ASP A 80 5.73 20.05 -6.11
N ASP A 81 5.57 20.36 -7.40
CA ASP A 81 5.21 21.69 -7.92
C ASP A 81 3.68 21.84 -8.13
N ASP A 82 2.88 20.93 -7.56
CA ASP A 82 1.41 20.82 -7.73
C ASP A 82 0.95 20.58 -9.18
N THR A 83 1.86 20.16 -10.06
CA THR A 83 1.58 19.93 -11.48
C THR A 83 0.97 18.54 -11.68
N LYS A 84 -0.09 18.44 -12.49
CA LYS A 84 -0.75 17.17 -12.78
C LYS A 84 0.18 16.21 -13.54
N VAL A 85 0.31 14.99 -13.04
CA VAL A 85 1.16 13.93 -13.63
C VAL A 85 0.29 12.77 -14.13
N SER A 86 0.65 12.18 -15.27
CA SER A 86 0.01 10.96 -15.74
C SER A 86 0.50 9.74 -14.94
N ILE A 87 -0.41 8.84 -14.60
CA ILE A 87 -0.05 7.56 -13.96
C ILE A 87 0.95 6.74 -14.80
N ASP A 88 0.94 6.92 -16.11
CA ASP A 88 1.84 6.21 -17.04
C ASP A 88 3.28 6.71 -16.98
N ASP A 89 3.50 7.96 -16.54
CA ASP A 89 4.83 8.56 -16.39
C ASP A 89 5.53 8.09 -15.10
N LEU A 90 4.78 7.45 -14.18
CA LEU A 90 5.34 6.93 -12.94
C LEU A 90 6.25 5.73 -13.20
N ALA A 91 7.24 5.56 -12.31
CA ALA A 91 8.08 4.39 -12.28
C ALA A 91 7.21 3.10 -12.20
N PRO A 92 7.57 2.02 -12.92
CA PRO A 92 6.69 0.85 -13.06
C PRO A 92 6.15 0.25 -11.75
N PRO A 93 6.96 0.09 -10.67
CA PRO A 93 6.45 -0.42 -9.40
C PRO A 93 5.42 0.51 -8.76
N VAL A 94 5.65 1.83 -8.83
CA VAL A 94 4.76 2.85 -8.26
C VAL A 94 3.41 2.84 -8.99
N ARG A 95 3.45 2.83 -10.33
CA ARG A 95 2.27 2.74 -11.17
C ARG A 95 1.45 1.49 -10.85
N ALA A 96 2.11 0.35 -10.65
CA ALA A 96 1.46 -0.89 -10.30
C ALA A 96 0.79 -0.82 -8.92
N THR A 97 1.47 -0.29 -7.89
CA THR A 97 0.88 -0.10 -6.55
C THR A 97 -0.37 0.79 -6.59
N ILE A 98 -0.35 1.91 -7.33
CA ILE A 98 -1.52 2.80 -7.45
C ILE A 98 -2.65 2.11 -8.21
N ARG A 99 -2.35 1.36 -9.27
CA ARG A 99 -3.36 0.59 -10.00
C ARG A 99 -3.96 -0.52 -9.16
N ALA A 100 -3.18 -1.18 -8.30
CA ALA A 100 -3.70 -2.16 -7.33
C ALA A 100 -4.69 -1.50 -6.35
N LEU A 101 -4.37 -0.31 -5.82
CA LEU A 101 -5.29 0.46 -4.97
C LEU A 101 -6.59 0.82 -5.69
N LEU A 102 -6.50 1.35 -6.92
CA LEU A 102 -7.68 1.70 -7.72
C LEU A 102 -8.51 0.47 -8.08
N ALA A 103 -7.87 -0.64 -8.43
CA ALA A 103 -8.55 -1.90 -8.70
C ALA A 103 -9.30 -2.40 -7.46
N ASP A 104 -8.69 -2.32 -6.28
CA ASP A 104 -9.35 -2.69 -5.03
C ASP A 104 -10.56 -1.78 -4.77
N LEU A 105 -10.38 -0.46 -4.81
CA LEU A 105 -11.45 0.53 -4.61
C LEU A 105 -12.64 0.34 -5.55
N ASN A 106 -12.38 -0.06 -6.81
CA ASN A 106 -13.42 -0.25 -7.82
C ASN A 106 -13.90 -1.71 -7.95
N GLY A 107 -13.48 -2.62 -7.06
CA GLY A 107 -13.98 -4.00 -7.01
C GLY A 107 -13.44 -4.92 -8.11
N HIS A 108 -12.27 -4.63 -8.66
CA HIS A 108 -11.60 -5.42 -9.70
C HIS A 108 -10.51 -6.33 -9.10
N ALA A 109 -10.92 -7.36 -8.35
CA ALA A 109 -10.00 -8.22 -7.58
C ALA A 109 -8.90 -8.91 -8.42
N GLU A 110 -9.21 -9.36 -9.64
CA GLU A 110 -8.19 -9.98 -10.53
C GLU A 110 -7.09 -8.98 -10.92
N ASP A 111 -7.45 -7.72 -11.11
CA ASP A 111 -6.50 -6.65 -11.43
C ASP A 111 -5.63 -6.32 -10.21
N VAL A 112 -6.17 -6.41 -8.98
CA VAL A 112 -5.38 -6.21 -7.75
C VAL A 112 -4.21 -7.19 -7.72
N GLU A 113 -4.49 -8.49 -7.87
CA GLU A 113 -3.47 -9.53 -7.80
C GLU A 113 -2.41 -9.37 -8.89
N PHE A 114 -2.83 -9.06 -10.12
CA PHE A 114 -1.93 -8.81 -11.24
C PHE A 114 -1.01 -7.59 -11.01
N GLN A 115 -1.58 -6.48 -10.53
CA GLN A 115 -0.80 -5.27 -10.28
C GLN A 115 0.16 -5.44 -9.10
N LEU A 116 -0.23 -6.18 -8.05
CA LEU A 116 0.66 -6.55 -6.96
C LEU A 116 1.87 -7.36 -7.46
N ASP A 117 1.65 -8.35 -8.33
CA ASP A 117 2.74 -9.14 -8.94
C ASP A 117 3.70 -8.28 -9.76
N LEU A 118 3.17 -7.27 -10.48
CA LEU A 118 3.99 -6.32 -11.21
C LEU A 118 4.81 -5.41 -10.29
N ALA A 119 4.20 -4.93 -9.19
CA ALA A 119 4.87 -4.07 -8.22
C ALA A 119 6.10 -4.75 -7.61
N VAL A 120 6.04 -6.06 -7.39
CA VAL A 120 7.12 -6.84 -6.75
C VAL A 120 7.99 -7.64 -7.73
N ARG A 121 7.86 -7.41 -9.04
CA ARG A 121 8.46 -8.29 -10.07
C ARG A 121 10.00 -8.30 -10.06
N GLN A 122 10.63 -7.19 -9.73
CA GLN A 122 12.09 -7.03 -9.72
C GLN A 122 12.55 -6.58 -8.33
N LEU A 123 12.25 -7.40 -7.32
CA LEU A 123 12.65 -7.12 -5.94
C LEU A 123 14.01 -7.72 -5.59
N ASP A 124 14.81 -6.87 -4.97
CA ASP A 124 15.89 -7.13 -4.04
C ASP A 124 15.51 -6.53 -2.65
N PRO A 125 16.32 -6.71 -1.59
CA PRO A 125 15.97 -6.18 -0.26
C PRO A 125 15.71 -4.67 -0.20
N LEU A 126 16.50 -3.86 -0.94
CA LEU A 126 16.37 -2.40 -0.90
C LEU A 126 15.11 -1.93 -1.64
N THR A 127 14.89 -2.46 -2.83
CA THR A 127 13.68 -2.18 -3.62
C THR A 127 12.42 -2.73 -2.94
N GLY A 128 12.55 -3.79 -2.13
CA GLY A 128 11.49 -4.34 -1.27
C GLY A 128 11.08 -3.34 -0.20
N LEU A 129 12.05 -2.82 0.54
CA LEU A 129 11.82 -1.74 1.51
C LEU A 129 11.21 -0.51 0.88
N ASP A 130 11.71 -0.07 -0.28
CA ASP A 130 11.16 1.10 -0.96
C ASP A 130 9.70 0.91 -1.40
N THR A 131 9.34 -0.32 -1.78
CA THR A 131 7.96 -0.67 -2.15
C THR A 131 7.06 -0.62 -0.90
N VAL A 132 7.48 -1.24 0.21
CA VAL A 132 6.73 -1.21 1.48
C VAL A 132 6.61 0.21 2.02
N ARG A 133 7.72 0.96 2.05
CA ARG A 133 7.76 2.36 2.50
C ARG A 133 6.77 3.21 1.72
N ARG A 134 6.75 3.07 0.40
CA ARG A 134 5.84 3.84 -0.46
C ARG A 134 4.38 3.48 -0.23
N ALA A 135 4.06 2.18 -0.15
CA ALA A 135 2.71 1.73 0.17
C ALA A 135 2.28 2.28 1.54
N LEU A 136 3.15 2.18 2.55
CA LEU A 136 2.90 2.70 3.90
C LEU A 136 2.67 4.22 3.89
N THR A 137 3.52 4.99 3.22
CA THR A 137 3.34 6.45 3.10
C THR A 137 1.98 6.79 2.48
N MET A 138 1.56 6.08 1.44
CA MET A 138 0.26 6.27 0.81
C MET A 138 -0.88 5.91 1.77
N THR A 139 -0.80 4.77 2.47
CA THR A 139 -1.78 4.34 3.47
C THR A 139 -1.94 5.38 4.58
N ILE A 140 -0.83 5.91 5.11
CA ILE A 140 -0.87 6.93 6.16
C ILE A 140 -1.46 8.25 5.66
N ALA A 141 -1.08 8.70 4.46
CA ALA A 141 -1.64 9.91 3.87
C ALA A 141 -3.17 9.81 3.71
N LEU A 142 -3.67 8.66 3.23
CA LEU A 142 -5.10 8.43 3.09
C LEU A 142 -5.80 8.34 4.46
N LEU A 143 -5.23 7.66 5.44
CA LEU A 143 -5.76 7.62 6.82
C LEU A 143 -5.83 9.01 7.48
N GLN A 144 -4.87 9.88 7.19
CA GLN A 144 -4.86 11.25 7.72
C GLN A 144 -5.85 12.16 7.00
N TRP A 145 -5.99 11.99 5.68
CA TRP A 145 -6.99 12.69 4.89
C TRP A 145 -8.40 12.42 5.44
N THR A 146 -8.75 11.15 5.70
CA THR A 146 -10.08 10.79 6.21
C THR A 146 -10.37 11.31 7.61
N ARG A 147 -9.35 11.52 8.45
CA ARG A 147 -9.48 12.14 9.78
C ARG A 147 -9.64 13.65 9.74
N SER A 148 -9.25 14.30 8.64
CA SER A 148 -9.27 15.77 8.53
C SER A 148 -10.64 16.31 8.10
N ASP A 149 -11.51 15.45 7.57
CA ASP A 149 -12.88 15.77 7.16
C ASP A 149 -13.93 15.49 8.27
N THR A 150 -13.50 15.18 9.51
CA THR A 150 -14.36 14.97 10.69
C THR A 150 -14.21 16.09 11.73
#